data_AF-A0A1X7TRS0-F1
#
_entry.id   AF-A0A1X7TRS0-F1
#
_cell.length_a   1.000
_cell.length_b   1.000
_cell.length_c   1.000
_cell.angle_alpha   90.00
_cell.angle_beta   90.00
_cell.angle_gamma   90.00
#
_symmetry.space_group_name_H-M   'P 1'
#
loop_
_entity.id
_entity.type
_entity.pdbx_description
1 polymer ?
#
loop_
_entity_poly.entity_id
_entity_poly.type
_entity_poly.pdbx_seq_one_letter_code
_entity_poly.pdbx_strand_id
1 'polypeptide(L)'
;MNSNVISLSNVTVANSTSTGLTLQRSLVIIKNNLVFKNNTGVVGGGLAINDSSQLRVSSSANLEFINNHASYKGGGIYVEESSKSGIVLLVTPKTPLTLINNTAGLVGGDMYGVYSYQFNLTNPHISSTGNPVSLCFCNPHAINITKSCFYVSKQYIYPGQALQYYVALFGNDYLRSLTPTDGIVQVYNGTNFLLNQAYIPNTCSLIEYTPKLTHTGYQSDLLLVSPLLYEYKTYASFIVNECPIGFRLDKSQGSCTCSQSVSRENVTCDINSLNITHNGLLWIGTYHTSTPFNANATNPNACIINEDCLLYCSLNPVTFKLNDTDTQCVDNRGHRICGSCTEGYSLLMGSNKCGQCHNNHMMIAWIALFAVMGVLLVVLLIALNLTVSVGTLNGLLFYANIVKLYEPVFSRKGALPVSSQVISWINLDFGFEICFYN
;
A
#
# COMPACT_ATOMS: atom_id res chain seq x y z
N MET A 1 -50.61 -11.63 10.05
CA MET A 1 -50.62 -10.15 10.12
C MET A 1 -52.06 -9.71 9.91
N ASN A 2 -52.72 -9.20 10.94
CA ASN A 2 -53.93 -8.38 10.75
C ASN A 2 -53.46 -7.03 10.20
N SER A 3 -53.16 -6.99 8.90
CA SER A 3 -52.60 -5.81 8.25
C SER A 3 -53.74 -4.92 7.80
N ASN A 4 -53.89 -3.76 8.43
CA ASN A 4 -54.66 -2.66 7.86
C ASN A 4 -54.06 -2.36 6.48
N VAL A 5 -54.85 -2.63 5.44
CA VAL A 5 -54.44 -2.39 4.06
C VAL A 5 -54.61 -0.90 3.78
N ILE A 6 -53.52 -0.23 3.43
CA ILE A 6 -53.56 1.18 3.05
C ILE A 6 -53.77 1.24 1.55
N SER A 7 -54.69 2.08 1.08
CA SER A 7 -54.91 2.29 -0.35
C SER A 7 -54.62 3.73 -0.73
N LEU A 8 -53.74 3.92 -1.71
CA LEU A 8 -53.38 5.22 -2.26
C LEU A 8 -53.88 5.33 -3.70
N SER A 9 -54.42 6.51 -4.05
CA SER A 9 -54.97 6.80 -5.37
C SER A 9 -54.78 8.28 -5.66
N ASN A 10 -54.13 8.61 -6.78
CA ASN A 10 -53.85 9.98 -7.21
C ASN A 10 -53.11 10.80 -6.14
N VAL A 11 -51.97 10.26 -5.68
CA VAL A 11 -51.15 10.88 -4.63
C VAL A 11 -49.88 11.45 -5.24
N THR A 12 -49.54 12.68 -4.83
CA THR A 12 -48.24 13.29 -5.11
C THR A 12 -47.57 13.63 -3.79
N VAL A 13 -46.33 13.18 -3.61
CA VAL A 13 -45.47 13.52 -2.47
C VAL A 13 -44.25 14.26 -3.00
N ALA A 14 -44.05 15.49 -2.54
CA ALA A 14 -43.01 16.33 -3.11
C ALA A 14 -42.35 17.30 -2.14
N ASN A 15 -41.13 17.72 -2.49
CA ASN A 15 -40.32 18.72 -1.79
C ASN A 15 -40.06 18.38 -0.32
N SER A 16 -40.00 17.09 0.02
CA SER A 16 -39.63 16.63 1.35
C SER A 16 -38.12 16.66 1.54
N THR A 17 -37.67 17.07 2.72
CA THR A 17 -36.26 16.96 3.15
C THR A 17 -35.92 15.58 3.74
N SER A 18 -36.84 14.62 3.60
CA SER A 18 -36.73 13.23 4.04
C SER A 18 -37.47 12.33 3.07
N THR A 19 -37.28 11.01 3.19
CA THR A 19 -37.88 10.04 2.26
C THR A 19 -39.37 10.32 2.09
N GLY A 20 -39.82 10.45 0.85
CA GLY A 20 -41.20 10.84 0.55
C GLY A 20 -42.23 9.90 1.19
N LEU A 21 -42.03 8.59 1.06
CA LEU A 21 -42.85 7.59 1.73
C LEU A 21 -41.98 6.42 2.22
N THR A 22 -42.09 6.09 3.50
CA THR A 22 -41.45 4.90 4.08
C THR A 22 -42.52 3.88 4.47
N LEU A 23 -42.38 2.65 4.01
CA LEU A 23 -43.23 1.53 4.40
C LEU A 23 -42.52 0.69 5.46
N GLN A 24 -43.19 0.46 6.59
CA GLN A 24 -42.69 -0.40 7.67
C GLN A 24 -43.79 -1.36 8.13
N ARG A 25 -43.55 -2.67 8.04
CA ARG A 25 -44.51 -3.74 8.39
C ARG A 25 -45.91 -3.49 7.82
N SER A 26 -46.00 -2.99 6.59
CA SER A 26 -47.23 -2.48 6.00
C SER A 26 -47.55 -3.12 4.65
N LEU A 27 -48.84 -3.15 4.31
CA LEU A 27 -49.33 -3.55 2.99
C LEU A 27 -50.05 -2.35 2.36
N VAL A 28 -49.46 -1.82 1.29
CA VAL A 28 -49.96 -0.64 0.58
C VAL A 28 -50.39 -1.01 -0.84
N ILE A 29 -51.58 -0.57 -1.25
CA ILE A 29 -52.14 -0.80 -2.58
C ILE A 29 -52.23 0.52 -3.34
N ILE A 30 -51.59 0.59 -4.51
CA ILE A 30 -51.66 1.73 -5.43
C ILE A 30 -52.72 1.47 -6.49
N LYS A 31 -53.77 2.27 -6.49
CA LYS A 31 -54.91 2.12 -7.42
C LYS A 31 -54.73 2.89 -8.73
N ASN A 32 -54.22 4.12 -8.65
CA ASN A 32 -54.05 5.06 -9.78
C ASN A 32 -52.65 5.71 -9.73
N ASN A 33 -52.54 7.02 -9.96
CA ASN A 33 -51.25 7.71 -10.08
C ASN A 33 -50.57 7.88 -8.71
N LEU A 34 -49.26 7.62 -8.68
CA LEU A 34 -48.40 7.88 -7.54
C LEU A 34 -47.12 8.58 -8.01
N VAL A 35 -46.92 9.82 -7.54
CA VAL A 35 -45.81 10.67 -7.99
C VAL A 35 -44.96 11.08 -6.79
N PHE A 36 -43.66 10.86 -6.88
CA PHE A 36 -42.66 11.35 -5.93
C PHE A 36 -41.72 12.33 -6.62
N LYS A 37 -41.66 13.58 -6.14
CA LYS A 37 -40.84 14.62 -6.78
C LYS A 37 -40.01 15.46 -5.81
N ASN A 38 -38.73 15.67 -6.11
CA ASN A 38 -37.84 16.53 -5.34
C ASN A 38 -37.78 16.15 -3.84
N ASN A 39 -37.88 14.87 -3.51
CA ASN A 39 -37.72 14.40 -2.12
C ASN A 39 -36.27 13.98 -1.88
N THR A 40 -35.77 14.18 -0.67
CA THR A 40 -34.46 13.67 -0.25
C THR A 40 -34.61 12.47 0.69
N GLY A 41 -33.54 11.80 1.12
CA GLY A 41 -33.63 10.68 2.06
C GLY A 41 -32.27 10.07 2.32
N VAL A 42 -32.17 9.16 3.30
CA VAL A 42 -30.94 8.36 3.48
C VAL A 42 -30.95 7.20 2.49
N VAL A 43 -32.06 6.47 2.46
CA VAL A 43 -32.37 5.45 1.46
C VAL A 43 -33.74 5.74 0.88
N GLY A 44 -33.98 5.49 -0.41
CA GLY A 44 -35.30 5.68 -0.99
C GLY A 44 -35.73 7.13 -0.93
N GLY A 45 -35.11 8.04 -1.71
CA GLY A 45 -35.48 9.46 -1.66
C GLY A 45 -36.97 9.68 -1.93
N GLY A 46 -37.52 8.99 -2.93
CA GLY A 46 -38.96 8.95 -3.15
C GLY A 46 -39.67 7.95 -2.24
N LEU A 47 -39.32 6.67 -2.35
CA LEU A 47 -39.97 5.57 -1.65
C LEU A 47 -38.94 4.60 -1.03
N ALA A 48 -39.13 4.25 0.23
CA ALA A 48 -38.41 3.17 0.91
C ALA A 48 -39.36 2.06 1.38
N ILE A 49 -39.07 0.81 1.06
CA ILE A 49 -39.84 -0.38 1.43
C ILE A 49 -39.02 -1.24 2.39
N ASN A 50 -39.36 -1.19 3.68
CA ASN A 50 -38.60 -1.83 4.75
C ASN A 50 -39.49 -2.77 5.60
N ASP A 51 -38.86 -3.54 6.49
CA ASP A 51 -39.50 -4.32 7.55
C ASP A 51 -40.59 -5.28 7.01
N SER A 52 -40.28 -6.04 5.96
CA SER A 52 -41.22 -6.99 5.33
C SER A 52 -42.51 -6.33 4.77
N SER A 53 -42.41 -5.08 4.31
CA SER A 53 -43.54 -4.36 3.70
C SER A 53 -43.78 -4.77 2.24
N GLN A 54 -45.03 -4.68 1.81
CA GLN A 54 -45.41 -4.94 0.41
C GLN A 54 -46.08 -3.73 -0.21
N LEU A 55 -45.57 -3.30 -1.36
CA LEU A 55 -46.26 -2.39 -2.26
C LEU A 55 -46.94 -3.21 -3.35
N ARG A 56 -48.26 -3.16 -3.42
CA ARG A 56 -49.06 -3.79 -4.46
C ARG A 56 -49.53 -2.74 -5.46
N VAL A 57 -49.21 -2.94 -6.73
CA VAL A 57 -49.51 -1.95 -7.77
C VAL A 57 -50.54 -2.51 -8.74
N SER A 58 -51.63 -1.77 -8.94
CA SER A 58 -52.65 -2.09 -9.94
C SER A 58 -52.14 -1.86 -11.37
N SER A 59 -52.69 -2.58 -12.35
CA SER A 59 -52.29 -2.45 -13.77
C SER A 59 -52.63 -1.09 -14.39
N SER A 60 -53.61 -0.36 -13.84
CA SER A 60 -53.99 0.99 -14.24
C SER A 60 -53.17 2.10 -13.59
N ALA A 61 -52.27 1.77 -12.65
CA ALA A 61 -51.47 2.76 -11.96
C ALA A 61 -50.37 3.34 -12.87
N ASN A 62 -49.92 4.55 -12.57
CA ASN A 62 -48.72 5.12 -13.17
C ASN A 62 -47.82 5.63 -12.03
N LEU A 63 -46.57 5.19 -12.03
CA LEU A 63 -45.60 5.53 -10.99
C LEU A 63 -44.53 6.44 -11.57
N GLU A 64 -44.30 7.58 -10.93
CA GLU A 64 -43.31 8.55 -11.36
C GLU A 64 -42.41 8.98 -10.20
N PHE A 65 -41.09 8.86 -10.40
CA PHE A 65 -40.07 9.31 -9.46
C PHE A 65 -39.15 10.29 -10.18
N ILE A 66 -39.21 11.56 -9.79
CA ILE A 66 -38.55 12.67 -10.50
C ILE A 66 -37.69 13.48 -9.53
N ASN A 67 -36.41 13.64 -9.84
CA ASN A 67 -35.46 14.45 -9.05
C ASN A 67 -35.41 14.07 -7.55
N ASN A 68 -35.62 12.80 -7.21
CA ASN A 68 -35.46 12.38 -5.81
C ASN A 68 -33.99 12.03 -5.52
N HIS A 69 -33.55 12.26 -4.29
CA HIS A 69 -32.18 12.07 -3.86
C HIS A 69 -32.10 11.18 -2.62
N ALA A 70 -31.19 10.20 -2.62
CA ALA A 70 -30.82 9.46 -1.41
C ALA A 70 -29.34 9.71 -1.09
N SER A 71 -28.98 9.96 0.17
CA SER A 71 -27.57 10.13 0.54
C SER A 71 -26.78 8.81 0.50
N TYR A 72 -27.47 7.66 0.49
CA TYR A 72 -26.86 6.33 0.45
C TYR A 72 -27.35 5.51 -0.75
N LYS A 73 -28.59 4.99 -0.74
CA LYS A 73 -29.06 4.01 -1.75
C LYS A 73 -30.46 4.30 -2.27
N GLY A 74 -30.70 4.03 -3.56
CA GLY A 74 -32.06 4.03 -4.12
C GLY A 74 -32.68 5.41 -4.15
N GLY A 75 -32.16 6.36 -4.94
CA GLY A 75 -32.65 7.74 -4.95
C GLY A 75 -34.15 7.86 -5.24
N GLY A 76 -34.66 7.11 -6.22
CA GLY A 76 -36.09 6.98 -6.48
C GLY A 76 -36.74 5.99 -5.52
N ILE A 77 -36.36 4.71 -5.65
CA ILE A 77 -36.94 3.59 -4.91
C ILE A 77 -35.85 2.82 -4.19
N TYR A 78 -36.07 2.51 -2.92
CA TYR A 78 -35.27 1.57 -2.15
C TYR A 78 -36.15 0.44 -1.64
N VAL A 79 -35.67 -0.80 -1.81
CA VAL A 79 -36.28 -2.00 -1.23
C VAL A 79 -35.23 -2.70 -0.39
N GLU A 80 -35.52 -2.85 0.90
CA GLU A 80 -34.69 -3.61 1.82
C GLU A 80 -34.67 -5.09 1.44
N GLU A 81 -33.51 -5.73 1.58
CA GLU A 81 -33.43 -7.18 1.51
C GLU A 81 -34.07 -7.82 2.74
N SER A 82 -35.31 -8.27 2.60
CA SER A 82 -35.93 -9.15 3.58
C SER A 82 -36.75 -10.21 2.86
N SER A 83 -37.06 -11.31 3.55
CA SER A 83 -37.82 -12.43 2.94
C SER A 83 -39.20 -12.04 2.39
N LYS A 84 -39.72 -10.84 2.71
CA LYS A 84 -41.07 -10.41 2.33
C LYS A 84 -41.16 -8.94 1.85
N SER A 85 -40.09 -8.16 1.94
CA SER A 85 -40.06 -6.79 1.42
C SER A 85 -40.10 -6.84 -0.10
N GLY A 86 -40.99 -6.08 -0.73
CA GLY A 86 -40.99 -6.05 -2.18
C GLY A 86 -42.18 -5.33 -2.82
N ILE A 87 -42.11 -5.30 -4.14
CA ILE A 87 -43.17 -4.81 -5.00
C ILE A 87 -43.83 -6.01 -5.68
N VAL A 88 -45.17 -6.02 -5.66
CA VAL A 88 -45.98 -7.04 -6.29
C VAL A 88 -46.93 -6.36 -7.26
N LEU A 89 -46.88 -6.74 -8.53
CA LEU A 89 -47.88 -6.29 -9.49
C LEU A 89 -49.11 -7.18 -9.39
N LEU A 90 -50.29 -6.55 -9.27
CA LEU A 90 -51.55 -7.27 -9.05
C LEU A 90 -52.06 -7.96 -10.31
N VAL A 91 -51.76 -7.44 -11.51
CA VAL A 91 -52.25 -7.96 -12.80
C VAL A 91 -51.28 -7.59 -13.92
N THR A 92 -51.22 -8.38 -15.00
CA THR A 92 -50.62 -8.01 -16.30
C THR A 92 -51.60 -7.14 -17.11
N PRO A 93 -51.17 -6.16 -17.93
CA PRO A 93 -49.80 -5.87 -18.39
C PRO A 93 -48.92 -5.15 -17.36
N LYS A 94 -47.61 -5.06 -17.65
CA LYS A 94 -46.64 -4.38 -16.79
C LYS A 94 -47.00 -2.90 -16.63
N THR A 95 -47.07 -2.44 -15.39
CA THR A 95 -47.36 -1.04 -15.04
C THR A 95 -46.24 -0.12 -15.55
N PRO A 96 -46.55 1.05 -16.14
CA PRO A 96 -45.56 2.06 -16.47
C PRO A 96 -44.83 2.58 -15.22
N LEU A 97 -43.50 2.68 -15.31
CA LEU A 97 -42.65 3.29 -14.30
C LEU A 97 -41.73 4.32 -14.95
N THR A 98 -41.84 5.56 -14.48
CA THR A 98 -41.03 6.69 -14.93
C THR A 98 -40.03 7.07 -13.86
N LEU A 99 -38.74 7.05 -14.22
CA LEU A 99 -37.61 7.37 -13.35
C LEU A 99 -36.80 8.46 -14.08
N ILE A 100 -36.72 9.65 -13.50
CA ILE A 100 -36.05 10.80 -14.13
C ILE A 100 -35.18 11.50 -13.09
N ASN A 101 -33.89 11.63 -13.38
CA ASN A 101 -32.93 12.41 -12.60
C ASN A 101 -32.90 12.08 -11.10
N ASN A 102 -33.18 10.82 -10.72
CA ASN A 102 -32.99 10.41 -9.35
C ASN A 102 -31.51 10.12 -9.09
N THR A 103 -31.03 10.42 -7.89
CA THR A 103 -29.61 10.28 -7.54
C THR A 103 -29.43 9.61 -6.20
N ALA A 104 -28.34 8.86 -6.06
CA ALA A 104 -27.94 8.23 -4.81
C ALA A 104 -26.48 8.57 -4.52
N GLY A 105 -26.13 8.82 -3.26
CA GLY A 105 -24.77 9.14 -2.85
C GLY A 105 -23.79 7.97 -3.03
N LEU A 106 -24.27 6.72 -2.96
CA LEU A 106 -23.45 5.53 -3.17
C LEU A 106 -23.84 4.76 -4.44
N VAL A 107 -25.03 4.13 -4.47
CA VAL A 107 -25.44 3.28 -5.59
C VAL A 107 -26.96 3.23 -5.79
N GLY A 108 -27.39 2.86 -7.02
CA GLY A 108 -28.80 2.72 -7.39
C GLY A 108 -29.52 4.06 -7.39
N GLY A 109 -29.10 4.98 -8.26
CA GLY A 109 -29.66 6.34 -8.32
C GLY A 109 -31.17 6.35 -8.50
N ASP A 110 -31.69 5.51 -9.40
CA ASP A 110 -33.13 5.35 -9.60
C ASP A 110 -33.71 4.29 -8.67
N MET A 111 -33.06 3.13 -8.59
CA MET A 111 -33.58 1.99 -7.82
C MET A 111 -32.49 1.20 -7.10
N TYR A 112 -32.78 0.76 -5.89
CA TYR A 112 -31.98 -0.24 -5.17
C TYR A 112 -32.88 -1.38 -4.67
N GLY A 113 -32.46 -2.63 -4.89
CA GLY A 113 -33.14 -3.83 -4.37
C GLY A 113 -34.45 -4.19 -5.09
N VAL A 114 -34.74 -3.55 -6.22
CA VAL A 114 -35.90 -3.87 -7.06
C VAL A 114 -35.47 -4.89 -8.11
N TYR A 115 -35.87 -6.14 -7.90
CA TYR A 115 -35.54 -7.26 -8.79
C TYR A 115 -36.74 -7.65 -9.64
N SER A 116 -36.44 -8.19 -10.83
CA SER A 116 -37.41 -8.69 -11.80
C SER A 116 -38.02 -7.58 -12.65
N TYR A 117 -38.10 -7.83 -13.97
CA TYR A 117 -38.63 -6.95 -15.00
C TYR A 117 -40.15 -6.72 -14.85
N GLN A 118 -40.59 -6.32 -13.67
CA GLN A 118 -42.00 -6.19 -13.30
C GLN A 118 -42.62 -5.00 -14.02
N PHE A 119 -41.92 -3.87 -14.08
CA PHE A 119 -42.40 -2.64 -14.69
C PHE A 119 -42.08 -2.53 -16.18
N ASN A 120 -42.92 -1.76 -16.88
CA ASN A 120 -42.61 -1.23 -18.20
C ASN A 120 -41.93 0.13 -18.01
N LEU A 121 -40.61 0.18 -18.17
CA LEU A 121 -39.86 1.43 -18.00
C LEU A 121 -40.18 2.39 -19.13
N THR A 122 -40.59 3.61 -18.81
CA THR A 122 -40.81 4.66 -19.83
C THR A 122 -39.48 5.20 -20.39
N ASN A 123 -38.39 5.07 -19.63
CA ASN A 123 -37.02 5.31 -20.06
C ASN A 123 -36.17 4.05 -19.83
N PRO A 124 -35.52 3.47 -20.86
CA PRO A 124 -34.74 2.24 -20.73
C PRO A 124 -33.42 2.41 -19.96
N HIS A 125 -32.85 3.62 -19.90
CA HIS A 125 -31.57 3.86 -19.24
C HIS A 125 -31.79 4.31 -17.80
N ILE A 126 -31.50 3.42 -16.86
CA ILE A 126 -31.70 3.65 -15.43
C ILE A 126 -30.45 3.27 -14.63
N SER A 127 -30.21 3.98 -13.52
CA SER A 127 -29.22 3.61 -12.52
C SER A 127 -29.86 2.71 -11.47
N SER A 128 -29.58 1.41 -11.54
CA SER A 128 -30.10 0.46 -10.56
C SER A 128 -29.04 -0.51 -10.10
N THR A 129 -29.17 -0.97 -8.86
CA THR A 129 -28.38 -2.09 -8.32
C THR A 129 -29.18 -2.79 -7.22
N GLY A 130 -28.58 -3.76 -6.57
CA GLY A 130 -29.15 -4.39 -5.39
C GLY A 130 -28.08 -4.81 -4.42
N ASN A 131 -28.50 -5.67 -3.51
CA ASN A 131 -27.60 -6.27 -2.53
C ASN A 131 -26.53 -7.14 -3.20
N PRO A 132 -25.38 -7.33 -2.54
CA PRO A 132 -24.33 -8.20 -3.02
C PRO A 132 -24.84 -9.59 -3.39
N VAL A 133 -24.69 -9.97 -4.66
CA VAL A 133 -24.92 -11.32 -5.20
C VAL A 133 -23.63 -12.00 -5.66
N SER A 134 -22.52 -11.27 -5.66
CA SER A 134 -21.20 -11.81 -5.99
C SER A 134 -20.09 -11.04 -5.27
N LEU A 135 -19.05 -11.77 -4.89
CA LEU A 135 -17.79 -11.23 -4.36
C LEU A 135 -16.66 -11.61 -5.31
N CYS A 136 -15.90 -10.63 -5.76
CA CYS A 136 -14.81 -10.80 -6.70
C CYS A 136 -13.53 -10.14 -6.17
N PHE A 137 -12.40 -10.71 -6.54
CA PHE A 137 -11.13 -9.98 -6.45
C PHE A 137 -11.02 -8.98 -7.59
N CYS A 138 -10.38 -7.85 -7.35
CA CYS A 138 -10.33 -6.73 -8.29
C CYS A 138 -8.95 -6.07 -8.32
N ASN A 139 -8.70 -5.26 -9.35
CA ASN A 139 -7.50 -4.45 -9.47
C ASN A 139 -7.86 -2.99 -9.11
N PRO A 140 -7.22 -2.39 -8.09
CA PRO A 140 -7.52 -1.01 -7.67
C PRO A 140 -7.20 0.04 -8.76
N HIS A 141 -6.37 -0.30 -9.75
CA HIS A 141 -6.00 0.58 -10.85
C HIS A 141 -6.87 0.39 -12.11
N ALA A 142 -7.83 -0.53 -12.10
CA ALA A 142 -8.71 -0.73 -13.25
C ALA A 142 -9.77 0.37 -13.34
N ILE A 143 -9.94 0.95 -14.53
CA ILE A 143 -10.95 2.00 -14.81
C ILE A 143 -12.38 1.45 -14.63
N ASN A 144 -12.61 0.18 -14.93
CA ASN A 144 -13.92 -0.46 -14.79
C ASN A 144 -13.85 -1.72 -13.93
N ILE A 145 -14.42 -1.63 -12.73
CA ILE A 145 -14.35 -2.67 -11.70
C ILE A 145 -15.09 -3.95 -12.13
N THR A 146 -16.19 -3.85 -12.90
CA THR A 146 -16.96 -5.01 -13.36
C THR A 146 -16.17 -5.94 -14.28
N LYS A 147 -15.21 -5.39 -15.05
CA LYS A 147 -14.31 -6.16 -15.92
C LYS A 147 -13.07 -6.68 -15.20
N SER A 148 -12.89 -6.30 -13.92
CA SER A 148 -11.70 -6.62 -13.14
C SER A 148 -11.86 -7.84 -12.24
N CYS A 149 -12.95 -8.60 -12.33
CA CYS A 149 -13.11 -9.83 -11.57
C CYS A 149 -12.14 -10.91 -12.09
N PHE A 150 -11.08 -11.20 -11.35
CA PHE A 150 -10.09 -12.22 -11.71
C PHE A 150 -9.84 -13.21 -10.58
N TYR A 151 -9.23 -14.35 -10.92
CA TYR A 151 -8.73 -15.31 -9.95
C TYR A 151 -7.43 -14.80 -9.33
N VAL A 152 -7.40 -14.63 -8.01
CA VAL A 152 -6.17 -14.27 -7.33
C VAL A 152 -5.19 -15.43 -7.39
N SER A 153 -4.00 -15.13 -7.88
CA SER A 153 -2.87 -16.04 -7.77
C SER A 153 -2.51 -16.23 -6.30
N LYS A 154 -2.05 -17.44 -5.98
CA LYS A 154 -1.57 -17.81 -4.66
C LYS A 154 -0.56 -16.79 -4.11
N GLN A 155 -0.79 -16.30 -2.89
CA GLN A 155 0.15 -15.40 -2.22
C GLN A 155 1.21 -16.18 -1.44
N TYR A 156 2.43 -15.63 -1.40
CA TYR A 156 3.55 -16.15 -0.63
C TYR A 156 3.91 -15.10 0.40
N ILE A 157 3.79 -15.47 1.67
CA ILE A 157 4.03 -14.57 2.80
C ILE A 157 4.99 -15.19 3.80
N TYR A 158 5.57 -14.38 4.66
CA TYR A 158 6.32 -14.84 5.83
C TYR A 158 5.45 -14.76 7.10
N PRO A 159 5.78 -15.52 8.16
CA PRO A 159 5.09 -15.43 9.44
C PRO A 159 5.00 -13.99 9.95
N GLY A 160 3.78 -13.54 10.26
CA GLY A 160 3.49 -12.18 10.71
C GLY A 160 3.34 -11.12 9.61
N GLN A 161 3.52 -11.48 8.34
CA GLN A 161 3.20 -10.60 7.21
C GLN A 161 1.69 -10.62 6.92
N ALA A 162 1.13 -9.46 6.62
CA ALA A 162 -0.29 -9.33 6.26
C ALA A 162 -0.57 -9.87 4.85
N LEU A 163 -1.63 -10.67 4.72
CA LEU A 163 -2.24 -10.99 3.43
C LEU A 163 -3.06 -9.80 2.97
N GLN A 164 -2.91 -9.42 1.70
CA GLN A 164 -3.56 -8.25 1.13
C GLN A 164 -4.42 -8.66 -0.07
N TYR A 165 -5.74 -8.55 0.06
CA TYR A 165 -6.68 -8.89 -1.01
C TYR A 165 -7.53 -7.68 -1.37
N TYR A 166 -7.50 -7.30 -2.64
CA TYR A 166 -8.42 -6.30 -3.17
C TYR A 166 -9.71 -6.98 -3.63
N VAL A 167 -10.84 -6.58 -3.05
CA VAL A 167 -12.15 -7.16 -3.36
C VAL A 167 -13.19 -6.10 -3.66
N ALA A 168 -14.21 -6.50 -4.42
CA ALA A 168 -15.38 -5.71 -4.71
C ALA A 168 -16.64 -6.59 -4.65
N LEU A 169 -17.75 -5.97 -4.28
CA LEU A 169 -19.06 -6.61 -4.22
C LEU A 169 -19.90 -6.17 -5.41
N PHE A 170 -20.69 -7.09 -5.94
CA PHE A 170 -21.56 -6.83 -7.10
C PHE A 170 -22.98 -7.25 -6.80
N GLY A 171 -23.92 -6.35 -7.08
CA GLY A 171 -25.35 -6.59 -7.05
C GLY A 171 -25.92 -6.71 -8.46
N ASN A 172 -27.10 -7.29 -8.58
CA ASN A 172 -27.84 -7.25 -9.85
C ASN A 172 -28.56 -5.92 -10.01
N ASP A 173 -28.39 -5.29 -11.16
CA ASP A 173 -29.27 -4.21 -11.59
C ASP A 173 -30.65 -4.74 -12.02
N TYR A 174 -31.56 -3.84 -12.39
CA TYR A 174 -32.90 -4.18 -12.85
C TYR A 174 -32.90 -5.08 -14.10
N LEU A 175 -31.87 -4.95 -14.95
CA LEU A 175 -31.66 -5.75 -16.17
C LEU A 175 -30.84 -7.03 -15.90
N ARG A 176 -30.60 -7.39 -14.63
CA ARG A 176 -29.79 -8.55 -14.20
C ARG A 176 -28.33 -8.52 -14.65
N SER A 177 -27.79 -7.34 -14.93
CA SER A 177 -26.35 -7.15 -15.10
C SER A 177 -25.69 -6.90 -13.75
N LEU A 178 -24.45 -7.37 -13.60
CA LEU A 178 -23.66 -7.14 -12.40
C LEU A 178 -23.16 -5.70 -12.34
N THR A 179 -23.49 -5.01 -11.25
CA THR A 179 -23.08 -3.63 -10.98
C THR A 179 -22.44 -3.55 -9.59
N PRO A 180 -21.41 -2.71 -9.40
CA PRO A 180 -20.76 -2.59 -8.10
C PRO A 180 -21.75 -2.14 -7.02
N THR A 181 -21.62 -2.74 -5.84
CA THR A 181 -22.42 -2.42 -4.64
C THR A 181 -21.51 -2.55 -3.42
N ASP A 182 -22.02 -2.19 -2.26
CA ASP A 182 -21.30 -2.24 -0.99
C ASP A 182 -21.86 -3.31 -0.05
N GLY A 183 -21.08 -3.67 0.96
CA GLY A 183 -21.48 -4.63 1.97
C GLY A 183 -20.34 -5.09 2.84
N ILE A 184 -20.66 -5.96 3.80
CA ILE A 184 -19.67 -6.54 4.70
C ILE A 184 -19.09 -7.80 4.06
N VAL A 185 -17.77 -7.93 4.13
CA VAL A 185 -17.03 -9.15 3.79
C VAL A 185 -16.40 -9.69 5.06
N GLN A 186 -16.63 -10.98 5.30
CA GLN A 186 -16.10 -11.73 6.42
C GLN A 186 -15.04 -12.71 5.93
N VAL A 187 -13.95 -12.81 6.68
CA VAL A 187 -12.82 -13.70 6.40
C VAL A 187 -12.85 -14.83 7.42
N TYR A 188 -12.94 -16.06 6.92
CA TYR A 188 -12.96 -17.27 7.73
C TYR A 188 -11.72 -18.13 7.47
N ASN A 189 -11.32 -18.92 8.46
CA ASN A 189 -10.34 -19.98 8.28
C ASN A 189 -10.99 -21.27 7.71
N GLY A 190 -10.17 -22.29 7.41
CA GLY A 190 -10.66 -23.60 6.95
C GLY A 190 -11.58 -24.35 7.91
N THR A 191 -11.67 -23.94 9.19
CA THR A 191 -12.61 -24.51 10.18
C THR A 191 -13.83 -23.61 10.42
N ASN A 192 -14.11 -22.66 9.52
CA ASN A 192 -15.22 -21.69 9.59
C ASN A 192 -15.22 -20.77 10.83
N PHE A 193 -14.06 -20.52 11.43
CA PHE A 193 -13.91 -19.51 12.48
C PHE A 193 -13.71 -18.13 11.85
N LEU A 194 -14.46 -17.13 12.32
CA LEU A 194 -14.37 -15.75 11.85
C LEU A 194 -13.04 -15.12 12.29
N LEU A 195 -12.20 -14.76 11.33
CA LEU A 195 -10.88 -14.19 11.56
C LEU A 195 -10.89 -12.66 11.50
N ASN A 196 -11.58 -12.10 10.50
CA ASN A 196 -11.67 -10.66 10.30
C ASN A 196 -12.98 -10.30 9.57
N GLN A 197 -13.40 -9.04 9.64
CA GLN A 197 -14.48 -8.50 8.83
C GLN A 197 -14.19 -7.06 8.42
N ALA A 198 -14.58 -6.69 7.21
CA ALA A 198 -14.41 -5.35 6.67
C ALA A 198 -15.65 -4.92 5.90
N TYR A 199 -15.96 -3.63 5.95
CA TYR A 199 -16.96 -3.02 5.09
C TYR A 199 -16.29 -2.62 3.77
N ILE A 200 -16.84 -3.12 2.67
CA ILE A 200 -16.36 -2.88 1.31
C ILE A 200 -17.34 -1.93 0.62
N PRO A 201 -16.92 -0.72 0.21
CA PRO A 201 -17.76 0.20 -0.55
C PRO A 201 -18.03 -0.34 -1.98
N ASN A 202 -18.72 0.44 -2.81
CA ASN A 202 -18.96 0.14 -4.23
C ASN A 202 -17.72 0.24 -5.13
N THR A 203 -16.52 0.26 -4.53
CA THR A 203 -15.23 0.35 -5.21
C THR A 203 -14.31 -0.79 -4.78
N CYS A 204 -13.33 -1.09 -5.63
CA CYS A 204 -12.29 -2.06 -5.30
C CYS A 204 -11.51 -1.63 -4.06
N SER A 205 -11.55 -2.43 -2.99
CA SER A 205 -11.01 -2.04 -1.68
C SER A 205 -10.20 -3.16 -1.05
N LEU A 206 -9.22 -2.76 -0.23
CA LEU A 206 -8.27 -3.68 0.40
C LEU A 206 -8.85 -4.33 1.66
N ILE A 207 -8.69 -5.64 1.76
CA ILE A 207 -8.85 -6.44 2.98
C ILE A 207 -7.47 -6.95 3.39
N GLU A 208 -7.09 -6.66 4.63
CA GLU A 208 -5.85 -7.16 5.22
C GLU A 208 -6.13 -8.17 6.33
N TYR A 209 -5.32 -9.23 6.38
CA TYR A 209 -5.36 -10.18 7.48
C TYR A 209 -3.98 -10.80 7.72
N THR A 210 -3.50 -10.75 8.96
CA THR A 210 -2.21 -11.35 9.34
C THR A 210 -2.42 -12.70 10.01
N PRO A 211 -2.12 -13.82 9.35
CA PRO A 211 -2.25 -15.14 9.95
C PRO A 211 -1.21 -15.36 11.06
N LYS A 212 -1.67 -15.83 12.23
CA LYS A 212 -0.82 -16.27 13.34
C LYS A 212 -0.40 -17.74 13.18
N LEU A 213 0.20 -18.07 12.04
CA LEU A 213 0.62 -19.45 11.74
C LEU A 213 2.10 -19.64 12.07
N THR A 214 2.40 -20.70 12.82
CA THR A 214 3.77 -21.13 13.14
C THR A 214 4.29 -22.22 12.21
N HIS A 215 3.41 -22.86 11.43
CA HIS A 215 3.77 -23.91 10.48
C HIS A 215 4.01 -23.31 9.09
N THR A 216 5.18 -23.59 8.53
CA THR A 216 5.63 -23.11 7.22
C THR A 216 5.51 -24.23 6.17
N GLY A 217 5.45 -23.86 4.88
CA GLY A 217 5.48 -24.79 3.75
C GLY A 217 4.14 -25.41 3.34
N TYR A 218 3.07 -25.23 4.13
CA TYR A 218 1.74 -25.74 3.81
C TYR A 218 0.89 -24.70 3.09
N GLN A 219 0.17 -25.14 2.06
CA GLN A 219 -0.89 -24.34 1.47
C GLN A 219 -2.07 -24.25 2.44
N SER A 220 -2.50 -23.02 2.72
CA SER A 220 -3.69 -22.72 3.50
C SER A 220 -4.67 -21.90 2.66
N ASP A 221 -5.96 -22.09 2.91
CA ASP A 221 -7.01 -21.35 2.22
C ASP A 221 -7.82 -20.51 3.22
N LEU A 222 -8.12 -19.28 2.81
CA LEU A 222 -9.09 -18.41 3.48
C LEU A 222 -10.40 -18.42 2.71
N LEU A 223 -11.50 -18.34 3.44
CA LEU A 223 -12.83 -18.22 2.89
C LEU A 223 -13.33 -16.78 3.08
N LEU A 224 -13.56 -16.07 1.98
CA LEU A 224 -14.15 -14.73 1.97
C LEU A 224 -15.63 -14.85 1.57
N VAL A 225 -16.52 -14.37 2.43
CA VAL A 225 -17.98 -14.48 2.26
C VAL A 225 -18.63 -13.18 2.69
N SER A 226 -19.65 -12.74 1.94
CA SER A 226 -20.58 -11.73 2.45
C SER A 226 -21.72 -12.42 3.19
N PRO A 227 -22.23 -11.91 4.33
CA PRO A 227 -23.34 -12.54 5.06
C PRO A 227 -24.59 -12.81 4.22
N LEU A 228 -24.81 -11.97 3.20
CA LEU A 228 -25.93 -12.08 2.26
C LEU A 228 -25.69 -13.15 1.16
N LEU A 229 -24.49 -13.75 1.13
CA LEU A 229 -23.99 -14.64 0.08
C LEU A 229 -23.60 -16.05 0.59
N TYR A 230 -24.46 -16.68 1.39
CA TYR A 230 -24.13 -17.97 2.01
C TYR A 230 -23.77 -19.09 1.00
N GLU A 231 -24.29 -19.01 -0.23
CA GLU A 231 -24.04 -19.99 -1.30
C GLU A 231 -22.79 -19.68 -2.16
N TYR A 232 -22.31 -18.44 -2.17
CA TYR A 232 -21.18 -18.01 -3.01
C TYR A 232 -19.92 -17.80 -2.16
N LYS A 233 -19.09 -18.85 -2.13
CA LYS A 233 -17.85 -18.91 -1.36
C LYS A 233 -16.65 -18.58 -2.24
N THR A 234 -15.90 -17.53 -1.88
CA THR A 234 -14.65 -17.18 -2.56
C THR A 234 -13.47 -17.64 -1.72
N TYR A 235 -12.58 -18.43 -2.31
CA TYR A 235 -11.40 -18.96 -1.64
C TYR A 235 -10.16 -18.18 -2.06
N ALA A 236 -9.29 -17.88 -1.09
CA ALA A 236 -7.98 -17.28 -1.31
C ALA A 236 -6.89 -18.19 -0.74
N SER A 237 -6.04 -18.73 -1.62
CA SER A 237 -4.95 -19.61 -1.23
C SER A 237 -3.66 -18.83 -0.95
N PHE A 238 -2.95 -19.24 0.09
CA PHE A 238 -1.64 -18.69 0.44
C PHE A 238 -0.68 -19.77 0.96
N ILE A 239 0.62 -19.52 0.86
CA ILE A 239 1.68 -20.30 1.52
C ILE A 239 2.43 -19.37 2.48
N VAL A 240 2.72 -19.90 3.67
CA VAL A 240 3.64 -19.30 4.62
C VAL A 240 5.04 -19.88 4.40
N ASN A 241 5.97 -19.08 3.90
CA ASN A 241 7.37 -19.46 3.74
C ASN A 241 8.11 -19.39 5.08
N GLU A 242 9.28 -20.02 5.15
CA GLU A 242 10.20 -19.83 6.28
C GLU A 242 10.71 -18.38 6.34
N CYS A 243 11.03 -17.89 7.55
CA CYS A 243 11.52 -16.53 7.71
C CYS A 243 12.77 -16.28 6.86
N PRO A 244 12.88 -15.11 6.19
CA PRO A 244 14.01 -14.79 5.34
C PRO A 244 15.29 -14.57 6.16
N ILE A 245 16.43 -14.50 5.47
CA ILE A 245 17.74 -14.22 6.10
C ILE A 245 17.64 -12.91 6.88
N GLY A 246 18.22 -12.89 8.09
CA GLY A 246 18.14 -11.73 8.99
C GLY A 246 16.92 -11.73 9.90
N PHE A 247 15.96 -12.64 9.68
CA PHE A 247 14.79 -12.81 10.51
C PHE A 247 14.75 -14.21 11.15
N ARG A 248 14.02 -14.36 12.25
CA ARG A 248 13.78 -15.62 12.94
C ARG A 248 12.34 -15.66 13.43
N LEU A 249 11.70 -16.83 13.34
CA LEU A 249 10.36 -17.03 13.88
C LEU A 249 10.38 -16.91 15.40
N ASP A 250 9.65 -15.93 15.93
CA ASP A 250 9.28 -15.90 17.33
C ASP A 250 8.03 -16.77 17.52
N LYS A 251 8.20 -17.92 18.20
CA LYS A 251 7.11 -18.88 18.46
C LYS A 251 6.02 -18.29 19.37
N SER A 252 6.35 -17.31 20.22
CA SER A 252 5.39 -16.70 21.14
C SER A 252 4.48 -15.71 20.43
N GLN A 253 5.02 -14.95 19.48
CA GLN A 253 4.27 -13.96 18.71
C GLN A 253 3.68 -14.54 17.41
N GLY A 254 4.24 -15.63 16.89
CA GLY A 254 3.87 -16.20 15.59
C GLY A 254 4.31 -15.34 14.40
N SER A 255 5.37 -14.55 14.58
CA SER A 255 5.88 -13.58 13.60
C SER A 255 7.40 -13.68 13.46
N CYS A 256 7.92 -13.38 12.27
CA CYS A 256 9.35 -13.24 12.05
C CYS A 256 9.86 -11.93 12.66
N THR A 257 10.72 -12.05 13.68
CA THR A 257 11.43 -10.95 14.32
C THR A 257 12.89 -10.92 13.88
N CYS A 258 13.67 -9.93 14.31
CA CYS A 258 15.10 -9.89 14.02
C CYS A 258 15.80 -11.20 14.44
N SER A 259 16.63 -11.76 13.57
CA SER A 259 17.46 -12.90 13.92
C SER A 259 18.48 -12.51 14.99
N GLN A 260 19.04 -13.51 15.68
CA GLN A 260 20.02 -13.25 16.73
C GLN A 260 21.29 -12.54 16.22
N SER A 261 21.66 -12.75 14.96
CA SER A 261 22.81 -12.07 14.34
C SER A 261 22.52 -10.60 14.01
N VAL A 262 21.25 -10.21 13.86
CA VAL A 262 20.83 -8.83 13.55
C VAL A 262 20.41 -8.07 14.81
N SER A 263 19.80 -8.77 15.77
CA SER A 263 19.21 -8.19 16.98
C SER A 263 20.23 -7.47 17.87
N ARG A 264 20.02 -6.17 18.11
CA ARG A 264 20.72 -5.29 19.07
C ARG A 264 19.72 -4.26 19.62
N GLU A 265 20.06 -3.54 20.70
CA GLU A 265 19.15 -2.57 21.36
C GLU A 265 18.59 -1.48 20.43
N ASN A 266 19.35 -1.07 19.42
CA ASN A 266 18.97 0.00 18.48
C ASN A 266 18.57 -0.52 17.09
N VAL A 267 18.18 -1.80 16.97
CA VAL A 267 17.81 -2.42 15.69
C VAL A 267 16.36 -2.91 15.75
N THR A 268 15.60 -2.57 14.72
CA THR A 268 14.21 -3.00 14.54
C THR A 268 14.04 -3.61 13.16
N CYS A 269 13.21 -4.65 13.05
CA CYS A 269 12.96 -5.34 11.78
C CYS A 269 11.46 -5.37 11.51
N ASP A 270 11.06 -5.02 10.29
CA ASP A 270 9.69 -5.08 9.81
C ASP A 270 9.57 -6.14 8.70
N ILE A 271 8.80 -7.18 8.97
CA ILE A 271 8.59 -8.29 8.04
C ILE A 271 7.69 -7.91 6.85
N ASN A 272 6.80 -6.92 6.98
CA ASN A 272 5.90 -6.56 5.88
C ASN A 272 6.65 -5.91 4.72
N SER A 273 7.65 -5.08 5.04
CA SER A 273 8.49 -4.39 4.07
C SER A 273 9.85 -5.06 3.82
N LEU A 274 10.21 -6.06 4.64
CA LEU A 274 11.54 -6.68 4.73
C LEU A 274 12.64 -5.66 5.12
N ASN A 275 12.24 -4.59 5.79
CA ASN A 275 13.13 -3.51 6.17
C ASN A 275 13.78 -3.78 7.52
N ILE A 276 15.04 -3.42 7.63
CA ILE A 276 15.78 -3.36 8.88
C ILE A 276 16.12 -1.91 9.13
N THR A 277 15.82 -1.42 10.32
CA THR A 277 16.14 -0.06 10.74
C THR A 277 17.09 -0.12 11.92
N HIS A 278 18.22 0.55 11.81
CA HIS A 278 19.14 0.72 12.93
C HIS A 278 19.42 2.19 13.21
N ASN A 279 19.80 2.48 14.45
CA ASN A 279 20.22 3.81 14.87
C ASN A 279 21.65 3.75 15.46
N GLY A 280 22.49 4.70 15.06
CA GLY A 280 23.88 4.82 15.49
C GLY A 280 24.90 4.15 14.58
N LEU A 281 26.15 4.11 15.06
CA LEU A 281 27.36 3.68 14.34
C LEU A 281 27.42 2.16 14.15
N LEU A 282 26.50 1.63 13.36
CA LEU A 282 26.37 0.21 13.08
C LEU A 282 26.37 -0.01 11.57
N TRP A 283 26.90 -1.14 11.13
CA TRP A 283 26.70 -1.63 9.79
C TRP A 283 26.27 -3.09 9.82
N ILE A 284 25.16 -3.37 9.15
CA ILE A 284 24.59 -4.71 9.02
C ILE A 284 24.59 -5.11 7.55
N GLY A 285 25.17 -6.26 7.24
CA GLY A 285 25.13 -6.81 5.90
C GLY A 285 25.49 -8.27 5.88
N THR A 286 25.72 -8.81 4.69
CA THR A 286 26.02 -10.23 4.52
C THR A 286 27.42 -10.44 3.96
N TYR A 287 28.03 -11.57 4.30
CA TYR A 287 29.25 -12.04 3.68
C TYR A 287 28.88 -12.80 2.40
N HIS A 288 29.30 -12.26 1.26
CA HIS A 288 29.15 -12.92 -0.03
C HIS A 288 29.89 -14.26 -0.05
N THR A 289 29.15 -15.35 -0.25
CA THR A 289 29.68 -16.58 -0.84
C THR A 289 29.52 -16.46 -2.37
N SER A 290 30.20 -17.33 -3.13
CA SER A 290 30.30 -17.28 -4.60
C SER A 290 28.97 -17.35 -5.39
N THR A 291 27.82 -17.46 -4.71
CA THR A 291 26.49 -17.42 -5.33
C THR A 291 25.84 -16.05 -5.17
N PRO A 292 25.04 -15.59 -6.15
CA PRO A 292 24.27 -14.35 -6.03
C PRO A 292 23.40 -14.36 -4.76
N PHE A 293 23.49 -13.30 -3.96
CA PHE A 293 22.74 -13.17 -2.72
C PHE A 293 21.27 -12.83 -3.03
N ASN A 294 20.34 -13.51 -2.35
CA ASN A 294 18.91 -13.19 -2.41
C ASN A 294 18.37 -13.13 -0.98
N ALA A 295 18.09 -11.92 -0.49
CA ALA A 295 17.56 -11.69 0.85
C ALA A 295 16.20 -12.36 1.11
N ASN A 296 15.43 -12.65 0.05
CA ASN A 296 14.10 -13.26 0.16
C ASN A 296 14.16 -14.78 0.27
N ALA A 297 15.32 -15.39 0.03
CA ALA A 297 15.52 -16.83 0.14
C ALA A 297 15.94 -17.22 1.56
N THR A 298 15.61 -18.42 1.98
CA THR A 298 16.30 -19.06 3.11
C THR A 298 17.66 -19.54 2.63
N ASN A 299 18.73 -19.01 3.21
CA ASN A 299 20.08 -19.51 2.94
C ASN A 299 20.77 -19.86 4.27
N PRO A 300 20.91 -21.15 4.59
CA PRO A 300 21.56 -21.59 5.82
C PRO A 300 23.05 -21.23 5.89
N ASN A 301 23.67 -20.86 4.76
CA ASN A 301 25.08 -20.52 4.67
C ASN A 301 25.35 -19.00 4.62
N ALA A 302 24.31 -18.17 4.74
CA ALA A 302 24.49 -16.71 4.77
C ALA A 302 25.04 -16.27 6.13
N CYS A 303 26.28 -15.77 6.15
CA CYS A 303 26.86 -15.16 7.33
C CYS A 303 26.48 -13.68 7.36
N ILE A 304 25.83 -13.25 8.45
CA ILE A 304 25.45 -11.86 8.68
C ILE A 304 26.57 -11.21 9.50
N ILE A 305 27.04 -10.07 9.01
CA ILE A 305 27.99 -9.20 9.69
C ILE A 305 27.17 -8.08 10.33
N ASN A 306 27.31 -7.89 11.62
CA ASN A 306 26.63 -6.86 12.39
C ASN A 306 27.64 -6.25 13.35
N GLU A 307 28.33 -5.22 12.87
CA GLU A 307 29.54 -4.68 13.50
C GLU A 307 29.44 -3.16 13.67
N ASP A 308 30.19 -2.65 14.64
CA ASP A 308 30.29 -1.22 14.87
C ASP A 308 31.04 -0.57 13.69
N CYS A 309 30.44 0.48 13.12
CA CYS A 309 30.97 1.16 11.96
C CYS A 309 31.29 2.61 12.29
N LEU A 310 32.58 2.89 12.50
CA LEU A 310 33.06 4.20 12.91
C LEU A 310 33.26 5.18 11.75
N LEU A 311 33.46 4.67 10.53
CA LEU A 311 33.90 5.43 9.36
C LEU A 311 32.84 5.33 8.27
N TYR A 312 32.34 6.49 7.81
CA TYR A 312 31.42 6.63 6.67
C TYR A 312 30.08 5.89 6.76
N CYS A 313 29.68 5.40 7.94
CA CYS A 313 28.31 4.97 8.21
C CYS A 313 27.43 6.14 8.65
N SER A 314 26.15 6.06 8.32
CA SER A 314 25.16 7.04 8.75
C SER A 314 24.99 7.01 10.27
N LEU A 315 24.98 8.20 10.87
CA LEU A 315 24.68 8.40 12.29
C LEU A 315 23.18 8.46 12.58
N ASN A 316 22.39 8.84 11.57
CA ASN A 316 20.95 8.98 11.68
C ASN A 316 20.27 7.63 11.52
N PRO A 317 19.02 7.46 12.01
CA PRO A 317 18.25 6.26 11.75
C PRO A 317 18.19 5.97 10.25
N VAL A 318 18.68 4.78 9.85
CA VAL A 318 18.62 4.32 8.46
C VAL A 318 17.73 3.10 8.38
N THR A 319 16.84 3.11 7.40
CA THR A 319 16.04 1.95 7.02
C THR A 319 16.58 1.40 5.71
N PHE A 320 16.96 0.14 5.70
CA PHE A 320 17.56 -0.53 4.55
C PHE A 320 17.00 -1.95 4.39
N LYS A 321 17.28 -2.57 3.24
CA LYS A 321 17.00 -3.98 3.00
C LYS A 321 18.32 -4.74 2.95
N LEU A 322 18.34 -6.00 3.39
CA LEU A 322 19.55 -6.82 3.29
C LEU A 322 20.08 -6.97 1.86
N ASN A 323 19.23 -6.76 0.85
CA ASN A 323 19.61 -6.77 -0.56
C ASN A 323 20.26 -5.46 -1.04
N ASP A 324 20.14 -4.39 -0.26
CA ASP A 324 20.64 -3.05 -0.55
C ASP A 324 21.19 -2.42 0.74
N THR A 325 22.44 -2.79 1.05
CA THR A 325 23.13 -2.36 2.28
C THR A 325 23.77 -0.99 2.15
N ASP A 326 23.88 -0.44 0.94
CA ASP A 326 24.67 0.77 0.66
C ASP A 326 24.01 2.02 1.24
N THR A 327 22.69 1.99 1.43
CA THR A 327 21.91 3.04 2.10
C THR A 327 22.38 3.33 3.54
N GLN A 328 23.12 2.43 4.18
CA GLN A 328 23.73 2.63 5.50
C GLN A 328 24.96 3.56 5.47
N CYS A 329 25.47 3.89 4.29
CA CYS A 329 26.71 4.63 4.08
C CYS A 329 26.48 6.10 3.70
N VAL A 330 27.49 6.95 3.93
CA VAL A 330 27.52 8.36 3.50
C VAL A 330 28.61 8.58 2.43
N ASP A 331 28.63 9.77 1.83
CA ASP A 331 29.66 10.19 0.85
C ASP A 331 29.79 9.27 -0.39
N ASN A 332 28.66 8.71 -0.85
CA ASN A 332 28.58 7.74 -1.96
C ASN A 332 29.48 6.50 -1.77
N ARG A 333 29.77 6.17 -0.52
CA ARG A 333 30.36 4.88 -0.16
C ARG A 333 29.28 3.82 -0.09
N GLY A 334 29.70 2.56 -0.16
CA GLY A 334 28.83 1.40 -0.11
C GLY A 334 29.62 0.14 0.23
N HIS A 335 29.02 -1.00 -0.07
CA HIS A 335 29.55 -2.33 0.18
C HIS A 335 29.83 -2.58 1.67
N ARG A 336 30.79 -3.46 1.97
CA ARG A 336 31.10 -3.93 3.31
C ARG A 336 31.63 -2.78 4.17
N ILE A 337 30.91 -2.46 5.25
CA ILE A 337 31.28 -1.45 6.25
C ILE A 337 31.66 -0.11 5.56
N CYS A 338 30.95 0.22 4.47
CA CYS A 338 31.18 1.46 3.71
C CYS A 338 32.63 1.64 3.23
N GLY A 339 33.32 0.53 2.97
CA GLY A 339 34.75 0.51 2.67
C GLY A 339 35.10 0.97 1.26
N SER A 340 34.17 0.83 0.30
CA SER A 340 34.41 1.16 -1.11
C SER A 340 33.37 2.15 -1.64
N CYS A 341 33.64 2.68 -2.84
CA CYS A 341 32.66 3.48 -3.56
C CYS A 341 31.55 2.59 -4.15
N THR A 342 30.35 3.15 -4.28
CA THR A 342 29.25 2.50 -5.00
C THR A 342 29.57 2.39 -6.50
N GLU A 343 28.84 1.54 -7.22
CA GLU A 343 29.05 1.37 -8.66
C GLU A 343 28.93 2.70 -9.41
N GLY A 344 29.89 2.98 -10.30
CA GLY A 344 29.96 4.22 -11.07
C GLY A 344 30.55 5.42 -10.32
N TYR A 345 31.02 5.23 -9.09
CA TYR A 345 31.75 6.24 -8.31
C TYR A 345 33.17 5.78 -8.02
N SER A 346 34.07 6.75 -7.90
CA SER A 346 35.50 6.49 -7.67
C SER A 346 36.04 7.45 -6.62
N LEU A 347 37.16 7.06 -6.01
CA LEU A 347 37.75 7.84 -4.93
C LEU A 347 38.26 9.18 -5.46
N LEU A 348 37.84 10.28 -4.83
CA LEU A 348 38.33 11.61 -5.16
C LEU A 348 39.74 11.78 -4.59
N MET A 349 40.70 12.13 -5.45
CA MET A 349 42.05 12.46 -5.02
C MET A 349 42.01 13.67 -4.09
N GLY A 350 42.69 13.55 -2.95
CA GLY A 350 42.70 14.56 -1.90
C GLY A 350 41.63 14.39 -0.81
N SER A 351 40.64 13.52 -1.00
CA SER A 351 39.70 13.13 0.06
C SER A 351 39.48 11.63 0.11
N ASN A 352 38.64 11.20 1.04
CA ASN A 352 38.17 9.82 1.11
C ASN A 352 36.72 9.67 0.62
N LYS A 353 36.16 10.72 0.00
CA LYS A 353 34.80 10.71 -0.55
C LYS A 353 34.79 10.09 -1.95
N CYS A 354 33.63 9.57 -2.33
CA CYS A 354 33.41 9.00 -3.64
C CYS A 354 32.64 9.98 -4.53
N GLY A 355 33.12 10.18 -5.76
CA GLY A 355 32.54 11.08 -6.75
C GLY A 355 32.52 10.47 -8.14
N GLN A 356 31.69 11.01 -9.02
CA GLN A 356 31.62 10.58 -10.42
C GLN A 356 32.68 11.30 -11.25
N CYS A 357 33.55 10.54 -11.90
CA CYS A 357 34.69 11.09 -12.63
C CYS A 357 34.55 10.81 -14.13
N HIS A 358 34.05 11.81 -14.89
CA HIS A 358 33.75 11.68 -16.32
C HIS A 358 34.76 12.37 -17.27
N ASN A 359 35.77 13.10 -16.75
CA ASN A 359 36.60 13.99 -17.58
C ASN A 359 38.05 13.54 -17.74
N ASN A 360 38.33 12.81 -18.83
CA ASN A 360 39.67 12.30 -19.16
C ASN A 360 40.72 13.40 -19.45
N HIS A 361 40.31 14.54 -20.02
CA HIS A 361 41.25 15.62 -20.38
C HIS A 361 41.78 16.40 -19.17
N MET A 362 40.97 16.55 -18.11
CA MET A 362 41.39 17.22 -16.88
C MET A 362 42.44 16.38 -16.13
N MET A 363 42.34 15.05 -16.16
CA MET A 363 43.32 14.14 -15.54
C MET A 363 44.74 14.39 -16.05
N ILE A 364 44.91 14.53 -17.38
CA ILE A 364 46.22 14.75 -18.00
C ILE A 364 46.83 16.08 -17.54
N ALA A 365 46.02 17.14 -17.45
CA ALA A 365 46.46 18.44 -16.96
C ALA A 365 46.91 18.37 -15.49
N TRP A 366 46.19 17.65 -14.64
CA TRP A 366 46.56 17.43 -13.24
C TRP A 366 47.87 16.64 -13.10
N ILE A 367 48.06 15.57 -13.88
CA ILE A 367 49.30 14.78 -13.86
C ILE A 367 50.52 15.65 -14.21
N ALA A 368 50.42 16.46 -15.27
CA ALA A 368 51.51 17.34 -15.68
C ALA A 368 51.85 18.38 -14.59
N LEU A 369 50.83 18.98 -13.97
CA LEU A 369 51.01 19.90 -12.85
C LEU A 369 51.70 19.22 -11.66
N PHE A 370 51.29 18.01 -11.29
CA PHE A 370 51.85 17.27 -10.16
C PHE A 370 53.30 16.85 -10.38
N ALA A 371 53.66 16.48 -11.62
CA ALA A 371 55.04 16.17 -11.94
C ALA A 371 55.96 17.39 -11.73
N VAL A 372 55.53 18.58 -12.15
CA VAL A 372 56.29 19.82 -11.96
C VAL A 372 56.38 20.21 -10.48
N MET A 373 55.25 20.17 -9.77
CA MET A 373 55.20 20.51 -8.35
C MET A 373 56.02 19.56 -7.48
N GLY A 374 56.03 18.26 -7.79
CA GLY A 374 56.86 17.27 -7.10
C GLY A 374 58.35 17.56 -7.23
N VAL A 375 58.83 17.91 -8.43
CA VAL A 375 60.23 18.29 -8.66
C VAL A 375 60.60 19.57 -7.91
N LEU A 376 59.73 20.59 -7.94
CA LEU A 376 59.92 21.83 -7.18
C LEU A 376 60.00 21.58 -5.67
N LEU A 377 59.14 20.72 -5.14
CA LEU A 377 59.16 20.34 -3.73
C LEU A 377 60.48 19.67 -3.34
N VAL A 378 61.00 18.76 -4.17
CA VAL A 378 62.31 18.12 -3.92
C VAL A 378 63.44 19.14 -3.93
N VAL A 379 63.47 20.06 -4.89
CA VAL A 379 64.47 21.14 -4.95
C VAL A 379 64.41 22.03 -3.70
N LEU A 380 63.19 22.38 -3.25
CA LEU A 380 62.97 23.16 -2.03
C LEU A 380 63.49 22.43 -0.78
N LEU A 381 63.18 21.13 -0.63
CA LEU A 381 63.64 20.32 0.49
C LEU A 381 65.17 20.25 0.56
N ILE A 382 65.84 20.10 -0.60
CA ILE A 382 67.31 20.12 -0.70
C ILE A 382 67.86 21.49 -0.33
N ALA A 383 67.28 22.58 -0.85
CA ALA A 383 67.72 23.95 -0.57
C ALA A 383 67.58 24.32 0.91
N LEU A 384 66.55 23.80 1.58
CA LEU A 384 66.28 24.01 3.01
C LEU A 384 66.98 22.97 3.91
N ASN A 385 67.71 22.00 3.33
CA ASN A 385 68.37 20.90 4.04
C ASN A 385 67.42 20.11 4.97
N LEU A 386 66.16 19.95 4.55
CA LEU A 386 65.11 19.22 5.27
C LEU A 386 65.06 17.77 4.81
N THR A 387 65.08 16.82 5.74
CA THR A 387 64.92 15.40 5.45
C THR A 387 63.55 14.91 5.91
N VAL A 388 62.81 14.28 4.98
CA VAL A 388 61.45 13.76 5.25
C VAL A 388 61.49 12.48 6.09
N SER A 389 62.61 11.76 6.06
CA SER A 389 62.78 10.44 6.68
C SER A 389 63.23 10.48 8.15
N VAL A 390 63.72 11.61 8.66
CA VAL A 390 64.32 11.69 10.01
C VAL A 390 63.93 13.01 10.69
N GLY A 391 63.57 12.95 11.97
CA GLY A 391 63.30 14.13 12.81
C GLY A 391 61.82 14.49 12.97
N THR A 392 61.55 15.73 13.35
CA THR A 392 60.21 16.25 13.71
C THR A 392 59.23 16.27 12.54
N LEU A 393 59.72 16.40 11.30
CA LEU A 393 58.91 16.44 10.08
C LEU A 393 58.20 15.11 9.81
N ASN A 394 58.89 13.98 10.05
CA ASN A 394 58.32 12.65 9.91
C ASN A 394 57.19 12.42 10.93
N GLY A 395 57.38 12.86 12.18
CA GLY A 395 56.34 12.82 13.20
C GLY A 395 55.11 13.67 12.85
N LEU A 396 55.33 14.86 12.28
CA LEU A 396 54.26 15.75 11.84
C LEU A 396 53.46 15.14 10.66
N LEU A 397 54.14 14.55 9.69
CA LEU A 397 53.53 13.84 8.56
C LEU A 397 52.70 12.63 9.02
N PHE A 398 53.24 11.85 9.96
CA PHE A 398 52.50 10.72 10.53
C PHE A 398 51.24 11.19 11.24
N TYR A 399 51.32 12.25 12.05
CA TYR A 399 50.16 12.83 12.73
C TYR A 399 49.12 13.35 11.74
N ALA A 400 49.52 14.07 10.71
CA ALA A 400 48.62 14.59 9.67
C ALA A 400 47.89 13.45 8.92
N ASN A 401 48.59 12.34 8.60
CA ASN A 401 47.97 11.16 7.99
C ASN A 401 46.90 10.54 8.89
N ILE A 402 47.16 10.40 10.19
CA ILE A 402 46.20 9.86 11.16
C ILE A 402 44.97 10.77 11.27
N VAL A 403 45.17 12.08 11.40
CA VAL A 403 44.05 13.05 11.50
C VAL A 403 43.19 13.02 10.24
N LYS A 404 43.81 12.91 9.06
CA LYS A 404 43.09 12.83 7.78
C LYS A 404 42.29 11.53 7.62
N LEU A 405 42.86 10.38 8.01
CA LEU A 405 42.17 9.10 7.94
C LEU A 405 40.91 9.07 8.83
N TYR A 406 41.00 9.67 10.02
CA TYR A 406 39.94 9.76 11.01
C TYR A 406 39.16 11.09 10.95
N GLU A 407 39.28 11.84 9.85
CA GLU A 407 38.54 13.08 9.64
C GLU A 407 37.02 12.92 9.88
N PRO A 408 36.34 11.84 9.44
CA PRO A 408 34.91 11.64 9.73
C PRO A 408 34.59 11.48 11.23
N VAL A 409 35.59 11.12 12.04
CA VAL A 409 35.46 10.96 13.49
C VAL A 409 35.81 12.26 14.22
N PHE A 410 36.87 12.96 13.79
CA PHE A 410 37.34 14.20 14.41
C PHE A 410 36.55 15.43 14.00
N SER A 411 36.07 15.48 12.75
CA SER A 411 35.37 16.62 12.15
C SER A 411 33.83 16.51 12.23
N ARG A 412 33.31 15.67 13.14
CA ARG A 412 31.87 15.35 13.31
C ARG A 412 30.93 16.56 13.49
N LYS A 413 31.43 17.73 13.89
CA LYS A 413 30.65 18.96 14.06
C LYS A 413 30.94 20.02 12.98
N GLY A 414 31.54 19.62 11.87
CA GLY A 414 32.05 20.53 10.84
C GLY A 414 33.41 21.06 11.26
N ALA A 415 34.48 20.54 10.63
CA ALA A 415 35.77 21.18 10.73
C ALA A 415 35.70 22.56 10.06
N LEU A 416 36.38 23.54 10.64
CA LEU A 416 36.63 24.80 9.96
C LEU A 416 37.41 24.49 8.68
N PRO A 417 36.96 24.94 7.49
CA PRO A 417 37.58 24.61 6.21
C PRO A 417 39.06 24.98 6.15
N VAL A 418 39.50 25.96 6.95
CA VAL A 418 40.90 26.36 7.05
C VAL A 418 41.78 25.28 7.69
N SER A 419 41.27 24.56 8.70
CA SER A 419 42.06 23.51 9.37
C SER A 419 42.25 22.26 8.51
N SER A 420 41.25 21.84 7.73
CA SER A 420 41.37 20.67 6.86
C SER A 420 42.37 20.92 5.72
N GLN A 421 42.42 22.15 5.19
CA GLN A 421 43.33 22.52 4.12
C GLN A 421 44.79 22.58 4.58
N VAL A 422 45.03 23.10 5.78
CA VAL A 422 46.38 23.09 6.41
C VAL A 422 46.83 21.66 6.71
N ILE A 423 45.94 20.81 7.23
CA ILE A 423 46.25 19.39 7.50
C ILE A 423 46.55 18.65 6.19
N SER A 424 45.78 18.91 5.13
CA SER A 424 46.02 18.31 3.81
C SER A 424 47.40 18.71 3.24
N TRP A 425 47.78 19.99 3.31
CA TRP A 425 49.12 20.43 2.87
C TRP A 425 50.25 19.82 3.68
N ILE A 426 50.10 19.73 5.00
CA ILE A 426 51.07 19.04 5.86
C ILE A 426 51.15 17.57 5.46
N ASN A 427 50.04 16.96 5.05
CA ASN A 427 49.99 15.59 4.56
C ASN A 427 50.50 15.40 3.12
N LEU A 428 51.13 16.42 2.54
CA LEU A 428 51.57 16.45 1.14
C LEU A 428 50.44 16.19 0.15
N ASP A 429 49.25 16.64 0.52
CA ASP A 429 48.06 16.57 -0.28
C ASP A 429 47.60 17.99 -0.67
N PHE A 430 46.77 18.09 -1.70
CA PHE A 430 46.53 19.36 -2.40
C PHE A 430 45.55 20.29 -1.69
N GLY A 431 44.75 19.77 -0.75
CA GLY A 431 43.75 20.54 -0.02
C GLY A 431 42.49 20.85 -0.82
N PHE A 432 42.31 20.22 -1.98
CA PHE A 432 41.09 20.26 -2.79
C PHE A 432 40.82 18.90 -3.42
N GLU A 433 39.54 18.62 -3.66
CA GLU A 433 39.06 17.32 -4.17
C GLU A 433 39.16 17.29 -5.70
N ILE A 434 39.79 16.25 -6.27
CA ILE A 434 39.97 16.12 -7.72
C ILE A 434 39.58 14.73 -8.18
N CYS A 435 38.88 14.64 -9.30
CA CYS A 435 38.62 13.38 -9.98
C CYS A 435 39.87 12.86 -10.71
N PHE A 436 40.31 11.64 -10.36
CA PHE A 436 41.50 11.05 -10.96
C PHE A 436 41.17 9.91 -11.93
N TYR A 437 40.38 8.92 -11.51
CA TYR A 437 40.01 7.77 -12.36
C TYR A 437 38.53 7.44 -12.17
N ASN A 438 37.96 6.67 -13.10
CA ASN A 438 36.67 6.01 -12.92
C ASN A 438 36.90 4.52 -12.70
#